data_AF-A0A842IU20-F1
#
_entry.id   AF-A0A842IU20-F1
#
_cell.length_a   1.000
_cell.length_b   1.000
_cell.length_c   1.000
_cell.angle_alpha   90.00
_cell.angle_beta   90.00
_cell.angle_gamma   90.00
#
_symmetry.space_group_name_H-M   'P 1'
#
loop_
_entity.id
_entity.type
_entity.pdbx_description
1 polymer ?
#
loop_
_entity_poly.entity_id
_entity_poly.type
_entity_poly.pdbx_seq_one_letter_code
_entity_poly.pdbx_strand_id
1 'polypeptide(L)'
;MNKRLTIIIFTISSFFIYGQKTTFEKNVNYKARALTQVFNENDNSLTLKSEDTISRVDIFNDDYSNSIEVNNIETKIDLNELPIGEFIVQAKLGKKHIIMYLTKSETNLLQPPNIEIILNEDTEDIKKKPDDSLLKKAEEKSEKITAGYWIVYERYARSGSSKSMRLESKEVVAEMISKNQLELSTEIGKNNKLIVYEVYDTSKFMREQIKNRQYFKSSDSKIFNIEPYYSSTKQNYQVATK
;
A
#
# COMPACT_ATOMS: atom_id res chain seq x y z
N MET A 1 -40.37 38.22 -51.42
CA MET A 1 -39.00 38.00 -51.91
C MET A 1 -38.07 37.94 -50.70
N ASN A 2 -37.26 36.89 -50.64
CA ASN A 2 -36.69 36.30 -49.43
C ASN A 2 -35.65 37.16 -48.71
N LYS A 3 -35.67 37.14 -47.37
CA LYS A 3 -34.46 37.22 -46.54
C LYS A 3 -34.59 36.28 -45.35
N ARG A 4 -34.31 34.98 -45.59
CA ARG A 4 -33.99 34.04 -44.52
C ARG A 4 -32.52 34.26 -44.18
N LEU A 5 -32.25 34.89 -43.04
CA LEU A 5 -30.90 34.94 -42.47
C LEU A 5 -30.74 33.68 -41.62
N THR A 6 -29.92 32.75 -42.11
CA THR A 6 -29.59 31.49 -41.45
C THR A 6 -28.79 31.78 -40.18
N ILE A 7 -29.38 31.50 -39.01
CA ILE A 7 -28.65 31.49 -37.73
C ILE A 7 -27.84 30.19 -37.70
N ILE A 8 -26.51 30.31 -37.85
CA ILE A 8 -25.57 29.23 -37.63
C ILE A 8 -25.42 29.08 -36.11
N ILE A 9 -26.05 28.06 -35.54
CA ILE A 9 -25.83 27.64 -34.15
C ILE A 9 -24.48 26.93 -34.10
N PHE A 10 -23.44 27.64 -33.67
CA PHE A 10 -22.15 27.06 -33.32
C PHE A 10 -22.33 26.37 -31.96
N THR A 11 -22.72 25.10 -31.97
CA THR A 11 -22.70 24.23 -30.78
C THR A 11 -21.23 23.97 -30.46
N ILE A 12 -20.66 24.78 -29.58
CA ILE A 12 -19.35 24.53 -28.97
C ILE A 12 -19.54 23.30 -28.07
N SER A 13 -19.27 22.12 -28.62
CA SER A 13 -19.03 20.93 -27.82
C SER A 13 -17.77 21.22 -26.99
N SER A 14 -17.97 21.63 -25.74
CA SER A 14 -16.94 21.56 -24.72
C SER A 14 -16.58 20.08 -24.54
N PHE A 15 -15.67 19.58 -25.38
CA PHE A 15 -14.88 18.41 -25.04
C PHE A 15 -14.03 18.86 -23.85
N PHE A 16 -14.57 18.67 -22.66
CA PHE A 16 -13.76 18.62 -21.48
C PHE A 16 -12.76 17.48 -21.73
N ILE A 17 -11.51 17.85 -21.97
CA ILE A 17 -10.38 16.92 -21.92
C ILE A 17 -10.22 16.59 -20.44
N TYR A 18 -11.12 15.77 -19.90
CA TYR A 18 -10.91 15.14 -18.62
C TYR A 18 -9.80 14.13 -18.86
N GLY A 19 -8.58 14.45 -18.42
CA GLY A 19 -7.50 13.47 -18.40
C GLY A 19 -7.95 12.31 -17.50
N GLN A 20 -7.89 11.08 -17.97
CA GLN A 20 -8.12 9.90 -17.14
C GLN A 20 -6.77 9.38 -16.67
N LYS A 21 -6.69 8.92 -15.42
CA LYS A 21 -5.48 8.30 -14.85
C LYS A 21 -5.78 6.84 -14.55
N THR A 22 -4.89 5.96 -15.00
CA THR A 22 -4.92 4.54 -14.65
C THR A 22 -3.79 4.23 -13.68
N THR A 23 -4.09 3.48 -12.63
CA THR A 23 -3.12 2.97 -11.65
C THR A 23 -3.18 1.45 -11.65
N PHE A 24 -2.02 0.79 -11.60
CA PHE A 24 -1.92 -0.67 -11.65
C PHE A 24 -1.16 -1.22 -10.44
N GLU A 25 -1.74 -2.21 -9.78
CA GLU A 25 -1.12 -2.95 -8.69
C GLU A 25 -0.71 -4.35 -9.14
N LYS A 26 0.61 -4.52 -9.32
CA LYS A 26 1.20 -5.82 -9.64
C LYS A 26 1.02 -6.82 -8.50
N ASN A 27 0.81 -8.08 -8.85
CA ASN A 27 0.85 -9.19 -7.91
C ASN A 27 2.28 -9.48 -7.47
N VAL A 28 2.58 -9.22 -6.19
CA VAL A 28 3.90 -9.44 -5.57
C VAL A 28 4.02 -10.79 -4.84
N ASN A 29 3.04 -11.68 -4.97
CA ASN A 29 3.10 -13.00 -4.35
C ASN A 29 4.20 -13.85 -5.01
N TYR A 30 5.07 -14.48 -4.22
CA TYR A 30 6.13 -15.35 -4.75
C TYR A 30 5.59 -16.49 -5.62
N LYS A 31 4.35 -16.95 -5.37
CA LYS A 31 3.68 -17.99 -6.18
C LYS A 31 3.28 -17.49 -7.57
N ALA A 32 3.18 -16.17 -7.75
CA ALA A 32 2.85 -15.50 -9.00
C ALA A 32 4.10 -15.02 -9.77
N ARG A 33 5.32 -15.30 -9.28
CA ARG A 33 6.59 -14.86 -9.90
C ARG A 33 6.79 -15.31 -11.35
N ALA A 34 6.03 -16.32 -11.79
CA ALA A 34 6.04 -16.80 -13.17
C ALA A 34 5.44 -15.79 -14.16
N LEU A 35 4.71 -14.76 -13.69
CA LEU A 35 4.12 -13.73 -14.52
C LEU A 35 4.77 -12.38 -14.23
N THR A 36 5.56 -11.91 -15.20
CA THR A 36 6.06 -10.54 -15.28
C THR A 36 4.93 -9.62 -15.70
N GLN A 37 4.78 -8.50 -14.99
CA GLN A 37 3.67 -7.56 -15.13
C GLN A 37 4.24 -6.16 -15.24
N VAL A 38 4.02 -5.50 -16.37
CA VAL A 38 4.56 -4.16 -16.67
C VAL A 38 3.41 -3.27 -17.12
N PHE A 39 3.14 -2.22 -16.35
CA PHE A 39 2.19 -1.18 -16.73
C PHE A 39 2.95 -0.02 -17.37
N ASN A 40 2.46 0.42 -18.53
CA ASN A 40 3.00 1.57 -19.26
C ASN A 40 2.00 2.73 -19.15
N GLU A 41 2.38 3.77 -18.39
CA GLU A 41 1.55 4.96 -18.19
C GLU A 41 1.35 5.78 -19.47
N ASN A 42 2.34 5.84 -20.35
CA ASN A 42 2.30 6.68 -21.57
C ASN A 42 1.33 6.13 -22.61
N ASP A 43 1.33 4.81 -22.76
CA ASP A 43 0.50 4.09 -23.72
C ASP A 43 -0.74 3.47 -23.06
N ASN A 44 -0.92 3.73 -21.75
CA ASN A 44 -1.98 3.21 -20.91
C ASN A 44 -2.27 1.72 -21.18
N SER A 45 -1.21 0.90 -21.11
CA SER A 45 -1.28 -0.51 -21.48
C SER A 45 -0.61 -1.41 -20.45
N LEU A 46 -1.14 -2.62 -20.29
CA LEU A 46 -0.61 -3.65 -19.40
C LEU A 46 0.03 -4.77 -20.24
N THR A 47 1.34 -4.93 -20.08
CA THR A 47 2.09 -6.04 -20.68
C THR A 47 2.26 -7.15 -19.67
N LEU A 48 1.86 -8.37 -20.06
CA LEU A 48 1.97 -9.59 -19.28
C LEU A 48 2.85 -10.58 -20.01
N LYS A 49 3.88 -11.09 -19.32
CA LYS A 49 4.85 -12.02 -19.89
C LYS A 49 5.17 -13.16 -18.93
N SER A 50 5.24 -14.38 -19.45
CA SER A 50 5.54 -15.57 -18.67
C SER A 50 6.42 -16.53 -19.46
N GLU A 51 7.02 -17.50 -18.77
CA GLU A 51 7.61 -18.69 -19.40
C GLU A 51 6.54 -19.71 -19.81
N ASP A 52 5.41 -19.73 -19.08
CA ASP A 52 4.26 -20.59 -19.36
C ASP A 52 3.25 -19.87 -20.29
N THR A 53 2.45 -20.63 -21.03
CA THR A 53 1.36 -20.06 -21.83
C THR A 53 0.33 -19.36 -20.95
N ILE A 54 0.10 -18.08 -21.24
CA ILE A 54 -1.05 -17.32 -20.75
C ILE A 54 -2.22 -17.69 -21.65
N SER A 55 -3.18 -18.44 -21.12
CA SER A 55 -4.33 -18.87 -21.92
C SER A 55 -5.36 -17.75 -22.09
N ARG A 56 -5.60 -16.99 -21.02
CA ARG A 56 -6.67 -15.98 -20.97
C ARG A 56 -6.35 -14.89 -19.95
N VAL A 57 -6.82 -13.68 -20.23
CA VAL A 57 -6.86 -12.58 -19.26
C VAL A 57 -8.28 -12.05 -19.15
N ASP A 58 -8.81 -12.04 -17.94
CA ASP A 58 -10.13 -11.50 -17.63
C ASP A 58 -9.96 -10.14 -16.91
N ILE A 59 -10.69 -9.11 -17.33
CA ILE A 59 -10.77 -7.80 -16.67
C ILE A 59 -12.22 -7.54 -16.32
N PHE A 60 -12.52 -7.39 -15.03
CA PHE A 60 -13.91 -7.27 -14.60
C PHE A 60 -14.08 -6.50 -13.28
N ASN A 61 -15.29 -6.01 -13.08
CA ASN A 61 -15.84 -5.51 -11.82
C ASN A 61 -17.35 -5.83 -11.78
N ASP A 62 -18.12 -5.16 -10.91
CA ASP A 62 -19.55 -5.42 -10.77
C ASP A 62 -20.36 -5.05 -12.03
N ASP A 63 -19.90 -4.07 -12.81
CA ASP A 63 -20.64 -3.46 -13.93
C ASP A 63 -19.99 -3.69 -15.31
N TYR A 64 -18.78 -4.26 -15.35
CA TYR A 64 -17.99 -4.47 -16.57
C TYR A 64 -17.30 -5.82 -16.52
N SER A 65 -17.26 -6.53 -17.65
CA SER A 65 -16.50 -7.77 -17.79
C SER A 65 -16.01 -7.92 -19.23
N ASN A 66 -14.72 -8.20 -19.38
CA ASN A 66 -14.08 -8.48 -20.65
C ASN A 66 -13.11 -9.65 -20.50
N SER A 67 -13.05 -10.52 -21.50
CA SER A 67 -12.19 -11.70 -21.52
C SER A 67 -11.41 -11.75 -22.82
N ILE A 68 -10.09 -11.79 -22.70
CA ILE A 68 -9.15 -11.78 -23.82
C ILE A 68 -8.51 -13.16 -23.88
N GLU A 69 -8.79 -13.92 -24.95
CA GLU A 69 -8.04 -15.14 -25.24
C GLU A 69 -6.65 -14.76 -25.77
N VAL A 70 -5.62 -15.37 -25.19
CA VAL A 70 -4.22 -15.01 -25.48
C VAL A 70 -3.51 -16.20 -26.14
N ASN A 71 -3.52 -17.36 -25.48
CA ASN A 71 -2.85 -18.58 -25.92
C ASN A 71 -1.39 -18.37 -26.36
N ASN A 72 -0.67 -17.50 -25.64
CA ASN A 72 0.71 -17.11 -25.92
C ASN A 72 1.45 -16.81 -24.61
N ILE A 73 2.78 -16.72 -24.65
CA ILE A 73 3.64 -16.42 -23.49
C ILE A 73 3.68 -14.93 -23.14
N GLU A 74 3.22 -14.08 -24.06
CA GLU A 74 3.23 -12.63 -23.93
C GLU A 74 1.94 -12.04 -24.49
N THR A 75 1.42 -11.01 -23.82
CA THR A 75 0.28 -10.23 -24.30
C THR A 75 0.38 -8.78 -23.83
N LYS A 76 -0.20 -7.88 -24.62
CA LYS A 76 -0.32 -6.46 -24.32
C LYS A 76 -1.80 -6.11 -24.37
N ILE A 77 -2.30 -5.53 -23.28
CA ILE A 77 -3.70 -5.17 -23.12
C ILE A 77 -3.80 -3.64 -23.11
N ASP A 78 -4.60 -3.09 -24.02
CA ASP A 78 -4.96 -1.69 -24.03
C ASP A 78 -6.00 -1.40 -22.93
N LEU A 79 -5.78 -0.34 -22.14
CA LEU A 79 -6.62 0.06 -21.02
C LEU A 79 -7.38 1.37 -21.30
N ASN A 80 -7.26 1.92 -22.52
CA ASN A 80 -7.90 3.18 -22.93
C ASN A 80 -9.42 3.07 -22.97
N GLU A 81 -9.95 1.92 -23.37
CA GLU A 81 -11.40 1.69 -23.49
C GLU A 81 -12.07 1.28 -22.17
N LEU A 82 -11.28 1.06 -21.10
CA LEU A 82 -11.87 0.73 -19.81
C LEU A 82 -12.70 1.91 -19.27
N PRO A 83 -13.90 1.67 -18.72
CA PRO A 83 -14.63 2.72 -18.04
C PRO A 83 -13.88 3.16 -16.77
N ILE A 84 -14.30 4.30 -16.20
CA ILE A 84 -13.86 4.71 -14.86
C ILE A 84 -14.34 3.65 -13.87
N GLY A 85 -13.46 3.21 -12.99
CA GLY A 85 -13.77 2.18 -12.02
C GLY A 85 -12.55 1.46 -11.48
N GLU A 86 -12.82 0.57 -10.54
CA GLU A 86 -11.85 -0.38 -10.00
C GLU A 86 -12.10 -1.73 -10.67
N PHE A 87 -11.03 -2.40 -11.08
CA PHE A 87 -11.07 -3.65 -11.84
C PHE A 87 -10.15 -4.70 -11.24
N ILE A 88 -10.60 -5.94 -11.33
CA ILE A 88 -9.80 -7.12 -11.09
C ILE A 88 -9.28 -7.59 -12.45
N VAL A 89 -7.96 -7.77 -12.55
CA VAL A 89 -7.32 -8.37 -13.71
C VAL A 89 -6.85 -9.77 -13.32
N GLN A 90 -7.34 -10.80 -14.01
CA GLN A 90 -7.01 -12.18 -13.74
C GLN A 90 -6.36 -12.83 -14.96
N ALA A 91 -5.07 -13.17 -14.85
CA ALA A 91 -4.35 -13.93 -15.87
C ALA A 91 -4.33 -15.42 -15.54
N LYS A 92 -4.68 -16.27 -16.50
CA LYS A 92 -4.69 -17.74 -16.37
C LYS A 92 -3.45 -18.35 -17.02
N LEU A 93 -2.63 -19.00 -16.22
CA LEU A 93 -1.42 -19.73 -16.63
C LEU A 93 -1.60 -21.21 -16.25
N GLY A 94 -1.99 -22.03 -17.22
CA GLY A 94 -2.38 -23.43 -16.96
C GLY A 94 -3.51 -23.53 -15.93
N LYS A 95 -3.20 -24.11 -14.74
CA LYS A 95 -4.13 -24.22 -13.61
C LYS A 95 -4.06 -23.04 -12.63
N LYS A 96 -3.11 -22.11 -12.79
CA LYS A 96 -2.91 -20.98 -11.88
C LYS A 96 -3.71 -19.77 -12.37
N HIS A 97 -4.33 -19.07 -11.42
CA HIS A 97 -4.95 -17.77 -11.64
C HIS A 97 -4.13 -16.73 -10.88
N ILE A 98 -3.61 -15.74 -11.60
CA ILE A 98 -2.83 -14.63 -11.03
C ILE A 98 -3.71 -13.38 -11.07
N ILE A 99 -4.03 -12.87 -9.88
CA ILE A 99 -4.96 -11.76 -9.69
C ILE A 99 -4.17 -10.48 -9.44
N MET A 100 -4.50 -9.43 -10.17
CA MET A 100 -3.93 -8.08 -10.10
C MET A 100 -5.08 -7.07 -10.02
N TYR A 101 -4.76 -5.81 -9.73
CA TYR A 101 -5.77 -4.76 -9.60
C TYR A 101 -5.42 -3.56 -10.47
N LEU A 102 -6.46 -2.93 -11.00
CA LEU A 102 -6.35 -1.74 -11.83
C LEU A 102 -7.45 -0.75 -11.43
N THR A 103 -7.09 0.52 -11.32
CA THR A 103 -8.04 1.60 -11.03
C THR A 103 -7.94 2.65 -12.11
N LYS A 104 -9.07 3.06 -12.67
CA LYS A 104 -9.18 4.14 -13.63
C LYS A 104 -10.04 5.24 -13.07
N SER A 105 -9.52 6.46 -12.97
CA SER A 105 -10.18 7.61 -12.36
C SER A 105 -10.08 8.85 -13.25
N GLU A 106 -10.98 9.80 -13.06
CA GLU A 106 -10.82 11.13 -13.63
C GLU A 106 -9.67 11.87 -12.93
N THR A 107 -8.82 12.53 -13.71
CA THR A 107 -7.80 13.43 -13.20
C THR A 107 -8.48 14.75 -12.94
N ASN A 108 -8.89 15.00 -11.70
CA ASN A 108 -9.26 16.35 -11.29
C ASN A 108 -8.02 17.24 -11.39
N LEU A 109 -7.96 18.12 -12.39
CA LEU A 109 -7.00 19.23 -12.44
C LEU A 109 -7.40 20.34 -11.46
N LEU A 110 -7.61 19.99 -10.19
CA LEU A 110 -7.88 20.96 -9.14
C LEU A 110 -7.05 20.65 -7.89
N GLN A 111 -6.06 21.53 -7.72
CA GLN A 111 -5.23 21.82 -6.55
C GLN A 111 -4.01 20.92 -6.33
N PRO A 112 -2.78 21.46 -6.41
CA PRO A 112 -1.65 20.81 -5.74
C PRO A 112 -1.99 20.68 -4.24
N PRO A 113 -1.55 19.60 -3.56
CA PRO A 113 -1.62 19.59 -2.11
C PRO A 113 -0.87 20.82 -1.62
N ASN A 114 -1.55 21.66 -0.85
CA ASN A 114 -0.92 22.79 -0.17
C ASN A 114 0.02 22.19 0.87
N ILE A 115 1.26 21.88 0.46
CA ILE A 115 2.33 21.52 1.38
C ILE A 115 2.77 22.84 2.00
N GLU A 116 2.15 23.22 3.12
CA GLU A 116 2.79 24.14 4.05
C GLU A 116 3.99 23.39 4.66
N ILE A 117 5.14 23.55 4.01
CA ILE A 117 6.44 23.24 4.60
C ILE A 117 6.68 24.33 5.65
N ILE A 118 6.33 24.04 6.91
CA ILE A 118 6.85 24.82 8.03
C ILE A 118 8.28 24.34 8.28
N LEU A 119 9.23 24.95 7.57
CA LEU A 119 10.64 24.96 7.93
C LEU A 119 10.81 26.01 9.04
N ASN A 120 10.87 25.55 10.29
CA ASN A 120 11.42 26.36 11.37
C ASN A 120 12.86 25.89 11.58
N GLU A 121 13.77 26.46 10.80
CA GLU A 121 15.14 26.69 11.25
C GLU A 121 15.13 28.01 12.01
N ASP A 122 15.31 27.95 13.32
CA ASP A 122 15.94 29.03 14.08
C ASP A 122 16.90 28.38 15.07
N THR A 123 18.18 28.47 14.74
CA THR A 123 19.28 28.32 15.70
C THR A 123 19.30 29.52 16.64
N GLU A 124 19.42 29.29 17.95
CA GLU A 124 20.36 30.06 18.80
C GLU A 124 20.58 29.40 20.18
N ASP A 125 21.87 29.31 20.53
CA ASP A 125 22.45 28.89 21.80
C ASP A 125 21.99 29.74 23.00
N ILE A 126 21.52 29.13 24.10
CA ILE A 126 21.80 29.63 25.47
C ILE A 126 21.93 28.46 26.47
N LYS A 127 23.14 28.32 27.04
CA LYS A 127 23.49 27.51 28.21
C LYS A 127 22.67 27.91 29.46
N LYS A 128 22.09 26.94 30.17
CA LYS A 128 21.94 26.96 31.64
C LYS A 128 21.75 25.55 32.22
N LYS A 129 22.50 25.26 33.28
CA LYS A 129 22.43 24.08 34.18
C LYS A 129 22.09 24.61 35.58
N PRO A 130 21.68 23.81 36.58
CA PRO A 130 20.75 22.69 36.66
C PRO A 130 19.50 23.06 37.51
N ASP A 131 18.46 22.22 37.51
CA ASP A 131 17.67 22.03 38.74
C ASP A 131 17.37 20.55 38.95
N ASP A 132 17.60 20.12 40.18
CA ASP A 132 17.77 18.77 40.68
C ASP A 132 16.52 18.43 41.49
N SER A 133 15.42 18.10 40.82
CA SER A 133 14.19 17.73 41.56
C SER A 133 13.12 16.97 40.78
N LEU A 134 13.42 16.14 39.78
CA LEU A 134 12.43 15.15 39.27
C LEU A 134 13.06 13.79 38.90
N LEU A 135 14.03 13.34 39.71
CA LEU A 135 14.39 11.92 39.77
C LEU A 135 13.53 11.24 40.83
N LYS A 136 12.51 10.51 40.41
CA LYS A 136 11.99 9.28 41.04
C LYS A 136 10.81 8.70 40.26
N LYS A 137 11.13 7.96 39.20
CA LYS A 137 10.72 6.56 38.99
C LYS A 137 11.41 6.01 37.74
N ALA A 138 12.74 5.93 37.81
CA ALA A 138 13.50 5.10 36.88
C ALA A 138 13.45 3.66 37.42
N GLU A 139 12.45 2.90 36.99
CA GLU A 139 12.52 1.44 37.07
C GLU A 139 13.23 0.95 35.80
N GLU A 140 14.45 0.48 36.03
CA GLU A 140 15.39 -0.25 35.18
C GLU A 140 14.82 -0.82 33.86
N LYS A 141 14.88 -0.02 32.78
CA LYS A 141 14.93 -0.59 31.43
C LYS A 141 16.40 -0.87 31.14
N SER A 142 16.88 -2.07 31.47
CA SER A 142 18.15 -2.55 30.91
C SER A 142 18.08 -2.31 29.40
N GLU A 143 19.02 -1.56 28.81
CA GLU A 143 19.09 -1.37 27.36
C GLU A 143 19.32 -2.73 26.70
N LYS A 144 18.23 -3.46 26.45
CA LYS A 144 18.27 -4.71 25.69
C LYS A 144 18.59 -4.31 24.26
N ILE A 145 19.77 -4.69 23.81
CA ILE A 145 20.20 -4.46 22.43
C ILE A 145 19.19 -5.13 21.51
N THR A 146 18.51 -4.34 20.69
CA THR A 146 17.56 -4.84 19.69
C THR A 146 18.33 -5.57 18.59
N ALA A 147 18.08 -6.87 18.47
CA ALA A 147 18.74 -7.75 17.50
C ALA A 147 18.01 -7.80 16.14
N GLY A 148 16.74 -7.42 16.09
CA GLY A 148 15.95 -7.33 14.86
C GLY A 148 14.52 -6.91 15.11
N TYR A 149 13.71 -6.85 14.05
CA TYR A 149 12.32 -6.41 14.14
C TYR A 149 11.37 -7.44 13.55
N TRP A 150 10.36 -7.83 14.33
CA TRP A 150 9.29 -8.68 13.84
C TRP A 150 8.16 -7.83 13.29
N ILE A 151 7.87 -8.01 12.01
CA ILE A 151 6.86 -7.26 11.29
C ILE A 151 5.63 -8.13 11.10
N VAL A 152 4.46 -7.56 11.37
CA VAL A 152 3.15 -8.11 11.03
C VAL A 152 2.44 -7.11 10.14
N TYR A 153 2.27 -7.45 8.87
CA TYR A 153 1.64 -6.58 7.89
C TYR A 153 0.40 -7.27 7.32
N GLU A 154 -0.74 -6.63 7.49
CA GLU A 154 -2.03 -7.06 7.00
C GLU A 154 -2.53 -6.05 5.96
N ARG A 155 -2.69 -6.51 4.73
CA ARG A 155 -3.32 -5.72 3.67
C ARG A 155 -4.78 -6.06 3.61
N TYR A 156 -5.60 -5.03 3.59
CA TYR A 156 -7.04 -5.16 3.47
C TYR A 156 -7.44 -4.58 2.11
N ALA A 157 -7.66 -5.46 1.14
CA ALA A 157 -8.23 -5.10 -0.14
C ALA A 157 -9.72 -5.48 -0.16
N ARG A 158 -10.49 -4.89 -1.08
CA ARG A 158 -11.92 -5.19 -1.24
C ARG A 158 -12.19 -6.67 -1.57
N SER A 159 -11.25 -7.35 -2.22
CA SER A 159 -11.30 -8.77 -2.60
C SER A 159 -10.79 -9.73 -1.53
N GLY A 160 -10.34 -9.23 -0.37
CA GLY A 160 -9.87 -10.05 0.73
C GLY A 160 -8.70 -9.42 1.50
N SER A 161 -8.37 -10.04 2.62
CA SER A 161 -7.22 -9.64 3.42
C SER A 161 -6.07 -10.61 3.22
N SER A 162 -4.85 -10.07 3.22
CA SER A 162 -3.63 -10.88 3.23
C SER A 162 -2.78 -10.50 4.44
N LYS A 163 -2.21 -11.51 5.09
CA LYS A 163 -1.33 -11.33 6.24
C LYS A 163 0.05 -11.89 5.93
N SER A 164 1.06 -11.09 6.20
CA SER A 164 2.47 -11.48 6.13
C SER A 164 3.15 -11.19 7.45
N MET A 165 4.09 -12.06 7.83
CA MET A 165 4.91 -11.86 9.01
C MET A 165 6.35 -12.25 8.71
N ARG A 166 7.31 -11.41 9.12
CA ARG A 166 8.73 -11.59 8.80
C ARG A 166 9.64 -10.84 9.76
N LEU A 167 10.88 -11.31 9.87
CA LEU A 167 11.94 -10.65 10.61
C LEU A 167 12.74 -9.78 9.63
N GLU A 168 12.99 -8.52 9.99
CA GLU A 168 13.66 -7.54 9.12
C GLU A 168 14.65 -6.67 9.90
N SER A 169 15.50 -5.94 9.15
CA SER A 169 16.43 -4.95 9.68
C SER A 169 15.76 -3.61 9.97
N LYS A 170 16.45 -2.72 10.68
CA LYS A 170 15.94 -1.40 11.05
C LYS A 170 15.66 -0.52 9.82
N GLU A 171 16.51 -0.62 8.80
CA GLU A 171 16.43 0.18 7.57
C GLU A 171 15.18 -0.21 6.78
N VAL A 172 14.95 -1.51 6.61
CA VAL A 172 13.75 -2.04 5.93
C VAL A 172 12.48 -1.68 6.71
N VAL A 173 12.53 -1.74 8.03
CA VAL A 173 11.40 -1.32 8.90
C VAL A 173 11.07 0.15 8.69
N ALA A 174 12.07 1.03 8.65
CA ALA A 174 11.86 2.46 8.42
C ALA A 174 11.17 2.71 7.08
N GLU A 175 11.65 2.08 6.00
CA GLU A 175 11.01 2.15 4.68
C GLU A 175 9.56 1.66 4.72
N MET A 176 9.30 0.53 5.40
CA MET A 176 7.95 -0.03 5.53
C MET A 176 7.01 0.89 6.32
N ILE A 177 7.50 1.56 7.36
CA ILE A 177 6.72 2.52 8.14
C ILE A 177 6.36 3.72 7.27
N SER A 178 7.33 4.31 6.58
CA SER A 178 7.09 5.45 5.67
C SER A 178 6.11 5.09 4.57
N LYS A 179 6.28 3.91 3.94
CA LYS A 179 5.35 3.42 2.93
C LYS A 179 3.95 3.22 3.50
N ASN A 180 3.82 2.59 4.67
CA ASN A 180 2.52 2.36 5.28
C ASN A 180 1.82 3.68 5.64
N GLN A 181 2.54 4.69 6.14
CA GLN A 181 1.98 6.02 6.39
C GLN A 181 1.40 6.65 5.11
N LEU A 182 2.08 6.49 3.97
CA LEU A 182 1.55 6.94 2.68
C LEU A 182 0.32 6.14 2.27
N GLU A 183 0.35 4.81 2.38
CA GLU A 183 -0.79 3.94 2.06
C GLU A 183 -2.04 4.30 2.88
N LEU A 184 -1.89 4.63 4.16
CA LEU A 184 -3.00 4.97 5.05
C LEU A 184 -3.75 6.24 4.61
N SER A 185 -3.09 7.13 3.84
CA SER A 185 -3.71 8.33 3.30
C SER A 185 -4.57 8.08 2.06
N THR A 186 -4.54 6.87 1.51
CA THR A 186 -5.25 6.50 0.28
C THR A 186 -6.53 5.73 0.56
N GLU A 187 -7.55 5.87 -0.29
CA GLU A 187 -8.82 5.13 -0.16
C GLU A 187 -8.66 3.60 -0.17
N ILE A 188 -7.63 3.11 -0.88
CA ILE A 188 -7.32 1.69 -1.02
C ILE A 188 -6.57 1.18 0.23
N GLY A 189 -5.55 1.93 0.68
CA GLY A 189 -4.64 1.52 1.74
C GLY A 189 -5.03 1.94 3.15
N LYS A 190 -6.06 2.77 3.33
CA LYS A 190 -6.51 3.29 4.65
C LYS A 190 -6.81 2.22 5.69
N ASN A 191 -7.12 1.00 5.25
CA ASN A 191 -7.43 -0.12 6.13
C ASN A 191 -6.22 -1.05 6.38
N ASN A 192 -5.07 -0.82 5.75
CA ASN A 192 -3.87 -1.62 5.93
C ASN A 192 -3.34 -1.50 7.36
N LYS A 193 -2.87 -2.62 7.93
CA LYS A 193 -2.32 -2.68 9.28
C LYS A 193 -0.86 -3.08 9.25
N LEU A 194 0.00 -2.31 9.89
CA LEU A 194 1.40 -2.63 10.12
C LEU A 194 1.68 -2.54 11.61
N ILE A 195 2.19 -3.63 12.18
CA ILE A 195 2.65 -3.71 13.56
C ILE A 195 4.09 -4.19 13.56
N VAL A 196 4.96 -3.51 14.30
CA VAL A 196 6.39 -3.82 14.39
C VAL A 196 6.77 -4.01 15.84
N TYR A 197 7.44 -5.11 16.16
CA TYR A 197 7.95 -5.42 17.49
C TYR A 197 9.48 -5.47 17.48
N GLU A 198 10.12 -4.95 18.52
CA GLU A 198 11.55 -5.13 18.73
C GLU A 198 11.82 -6.54 19.25
N VAL A 199 12.80 -7.22 18.69
CA VAL A 199 13.20 -8.57 19.08
C VAL A 199 14.63 -8.53 19.60
N TYR A 200 14.84 -9.02 20.82
CA TYR A 200 16.14 -9.01 21.50
C TYR A 200 16.92 -10.31 21.23
N ASP A 201 16.23 -11.43 21.05
CA ASP A 201 16.83 -12.72 20.66
C ASP A 201 16.04 -13.32 19.49
N THR A 202 16.49 -13.04 18.27
CA THR A 202 15.81 -13.42 17.02
C THR A 202 15.72 -14.94 16.87
N SER A 203 16.75 -15.67 17.29
CA SER A 203 16.80 -17.13 17.19
C SER A 203 15.79 -17.81 18.11
N LYS A 204 15.71 -17.41 19.39
CA LYS A 204 14.69 -17.91 20.32
C LYS A 204 13.29 -17.49 19.88
N PHE A 205 13.14 -16.24 19.47
CA PHE A 205 11.85 -15.71 19.02
C PHE A 205 11.30 -16.51 17.83
N MET A 206 12.12 -16.75 16.80
CA MET A 206 11.68 -17.51 15.62
C MET A 206 11.30 -18.95 15.96
N ARG A 207 12.01 -19.62 16.88
CA ARG A 207 11.63 -20.97 17.34
C ARG A 207 10.25 -20.99 17.99
N GLU A 208 9.96 -20.04 18.88
CA GLU A 208 8.66 -19.96 19.54
C GLU A 208 7.54 -19.51 18.57
N GLN A 209 7.84 -18.60 17.65
CA GLN A 209 6.91 -18.10 16.64
C GLN A 209 6.55 -19.16 15.57
N ILE A 210 7.45 -20.11 15.27
CA ILE A 210 7.15 -21.26 14.40
C ILE A 210 6.22 -22.25 15.12
N LYS A 211 6.45 -22.52 16.41
CA LYS A 211 5.60 -23.39 17.23
C LYS A 211 4.20 -22.78 17.41
N ASN A 212 4.13 -21.48 17.65
CA ASN A 212 2.89 -20.74 17.84
C ASN A 212 2.90 -19.45 16.99
N ARG A 213 2.10 -19.44 15.92
CA ARG A 213 1.99 -18.27 15.01
C ARG A 213 1.50 -16.99 15.67
N GLN A 214 0.92 -17.05 16.88
CA GLN A 214 0.47 -15.89 17.65
C GLN A 214 1.42 -15.58 18.81
N TYR A 215 2.60 -16.18 18.89
CA TYR A 215 3.56 -15.95 19.98
C TYR A 215 3.98 -14.47 20.11
N PHE A 216 4.06 -13.74 19.00
CA PHE A 216 4.27 -12.29 19.01
C PHE A 216 3.19 -11.48 19.76
N LYS A 217 2.04 -12.09 20.10
CA LYS A 217 0.97 -11.49 20.91
C LYS A 217 1.01 -11.91 22.38
N SER A 218 2.06 -12.60 22.83
CA SER A 218 2.21 -13.00 24.23
C SER A 218 2.20 -11.78 25.15
N SER A 219 1.51 -11.89 26.29
CA SER A 219 1.42 -10.83 27.30
C SER A 219 2.67 -10.69 28.17
N ASP A 220 3.59 -11.66 28.08
CA ASP A 220 4.89 -11.63 28.74
C ASP A 220 5.97 -12.21 27.81
N SER A 221 7.15 -11.60 27.84
CA SER A 221 8.31 -12.03 27.08
C SER A 221 9.58 -11.34 27.54
N LYS A 222 10.65 -12.11 27.70
CA LYS A 222 12.00 -11.58 27.91
C LYS A 222 12.78 -11.38 26.61
N ILE A 223 12.31 -11.97 25.50
CA ILE A 223 13.06 -12.12 24.23
C ILE A 223 12.61 -11.16 23.12
N PHE A 224 11.48 -10.47 23.31
CA PHE A 224 11.00 -9.39 22.44
C PHE A 224 10.24 -8.35 23.28
N ASN A 225 10.09 -7.14 22.76
CA ASN A 225 9.31 -6.08 23.38
C ASN A 225 7.81 -6.35 23.14
N ILE A 226 7.03 -6.48 24.20
CA ILE A 226 5.59 -6.75 24.11
C ILE A 226 4.85 -5.51 23.57
N GLU A 227 5.38 -4.32 23.83
CA GLU A 227 4.86 -3.10 23.25
C GLU A 227 5.43 -2.94 21.82
N PRO A 228 4.56 -2.80 20.79
CA PRO A 228 5.04 -2.56 19.44
C PRO A 228 5.84 -1.25 19.34
N TYR A 229 6.99 -1.33 18.68
CA TYR A 229 7.76 -0.17 18.22
C TYR A 229 6.92 0.75 17.32
N TYR A 230 6.08 0.15 16.48
CA TYR A 230 5.17 0.86 15.61
C TYR A 230 3.85 0.09 15.49
N SER A 231 2.73 0.81 15.40
CA SER A 231 1.43 0.24 15.08
C SER A 231 0.58 1.27 14.35
N SER A 232 0.10 0.92 13.16
CA SER A 232 -0.78 1.80 12.37
C SER A 232 -2.22 1.86 12.89
N THR A 233 -2.61 1.00 13.83
CA THR A 233 -3.98 0.92 14.35
C THR A 233 -4.22 1.73 15.63
N LYS A 234 -3.38 2.70 15.98
CA LYS A 234 -3.56 3.47 17.22
C LYS A 234 -4.56 4.63 17.02
N GLN A 235 -5.81 4.40 17.44
CA GLN A 235 -6.61 5.41 18.17
C GLN A 235 -7.24 4.73 19.40
N ASN A 236 -7.06 5.37 20.57
CA ASN A 236 -7.61 5.07 21.91
C ASN A 236 -6.84 4.08 22.82
N TYR A 237 -5.76 4.56 23.42
CA TYR A 237 -5.60 4.39 24.88
C TYR A 237 -5.91 5.73 25.53
N GLN A 238 -7.21 6.07 25.61
CA GLN A 238 -7.62 6.95 26.70
C GLN A 238 -7.60 6.09 27.97
N VAL A 239 -6.69 6.44 28.87
CA VAL A 239 -6.79 6.05 30.27
C VAL A 239 -8.09 6.70 30.75
N ALA A 240 -9.15 5.89 30.86
CA ALA A 240 -10.28 6.23 31.70
C ALA A 240 -9.77 6.10 33.15
N THR A 241 -9.23 7.19 33.68
CA THR A 241 -9.10 7.37 35.11
C THR A 241 -10.50 7.58 35.66
N LYS A 242 -10.91 6.67 36.54
CA LYS A 242 -11.98 6.90 37.51
C LYS A 242 -11.33 7.04 38.87
#